data_AF-K0R391-F1
#
_entry.id   AF-K0R391-F1
#
_cell.length_a   1.000
_cell.length_b   1.000
_cell.length_c   1.000
_cell.angle_alpha   90.00
_cell.angle_beta   90.00
_cell.angle_gamma   90.00
#
_symmetry.space_group_name_H-M   'P 1'
#
loop_
_entity.id
_entity.type
_entity.pdbx_description
1 polymer ?
#
loop_
_entity_poly.entity_id
_entity_poly.type
_entity_poly.pdbx_seq_one_letter_code
_entity_poly.pdbx_strand_id
1 'polypeptide(L)'
;MKIEALISLLAYTVGKTGSVSAFIPATAPCINEPRSSTALEVSRRSILLDTAAGAAAASLSLTAAVPSRANAAAAVQDSLQIDDFLRTGIDSGGTMGVSSQAGKSRPQTGVVFRDGTDVLQGRNGDVSAEILVGTKANPTSVLVSFSAPYKLEKGGVFDIECRDGKTGDGSFVAVTQSTNGKSIGDLPSAFFLERLFDPTGRFSFYGPPTDVKVKKSSISDDGERRFIELTFSNLSQSTNAEIPRNALLVATIPNGTDNAVMLVTSSNSGRWRKGADTTAKVIAESYRALPAPKTSMKLRAKDRSGGTSLDF
;
A
#
# COMPACT_ATOMS: atom_id res chain seq x y z
N MET A 1 10.66 -55.06 45.80
CA MET A 1 12.01 -55.20 46.38
C MET A 1 12.88 -54.13 45.72
N LYS A 2 13.22 -53.08 46.49
CA LYS A 2 14.21 -51.97 46.28
C LYS A 2 14.30 -51.21 44.94
N ILE A 3 14.21 -49.88 45.03
CA ILE A 3 15.17 -48.82 44.60
C ILE A 3 14.36 -47.50 44.66
N GLU A 4 14.34 -46.84 45.82
CA GLU A 4 15.10 -45.62 46.17
C GLU A 4 14.77 -44.38 45.31
N ALA A 5 13.99 -43.47 45.89
CA ALA A 5 13.85 -42.08 45.48
C ALA A 5 14.43 -41.21 46.60
N LEU A 6 15.48 -40.45 46.27
CA LEU A 6 16.24 -39.61 47.19
C LEU A 6 16.55 -38.29 46.48
N ILE A 7 16.53 -37.21 47.28
CA ILE A 7 17.08 -35.85 47.06
C ILE A 7 16.06 -34.86 46.44
N SER A 8 15.35 -34.01 47.22
CA SER A 8 15.77 -32.76 47.93
C SER A 8 16.33 -31.67 47.01
N LEU A 9 16.14 -30.35 47.18
CA LEU A 9 15.41 -29.45 48.09
C LEU A 9 15.85 -28.01 47.67
N LEU A 10 15.04 -27.00 48.02
CA LEU A 10 15.38 -25.57 48.22
C LEU A 10 15.61 -24.62 47.02
N ALA A 11 14.71 -23.63 46.91
CA ALA A 11 14.97 -22.19 47.06
C ALA A 11 13.70 -21.42 46.60
N TYR A 12 13.24 -20.29 47.13
CA TYR A 12 13.52 -19.47 48.31
C TYR A 12 12.40 -18.40 48.29
N THR A 13 11.74 -18.16 49.42
CA THR A 13 10.72 -17.11 49.61
C THR A 13 11.40 -15.79 50.01
N VAL A 14 10.64 -14.68 50.00
CA VAL A 14 10.93 -13.29 50.45
C VAL A 14 11.06 -12.37 49.22
N GLY A 15 10.22 -11.36 48.97
CA GLY A 15 9.39 -10.55 49.85
C GLY A 15 9.79 -9.08 49.60
N LYS A 16 8.92 -8.27 48.99
CA LYS A 16 9.08 -6.81 49.04
C LYS A 16 7.74 -6.11 49.13
N THR A 17 7.61 -5.43 50.25
CA THR A 17 6.53 -4.61 50.77
C THR A 17 6.48 -3.24 50.10
N GLY A 18 5.24 -2.77 49.88
CA GLY A 18 4.71 -1.42 49.99
C GLY A 18 5.56 -0.18 49.73
N SER A 19 5.02 0.72 48.91
CA SER A 19 4.62 2.04 49.44
C SER A 19 3.44 2.59 48.65
N VAL A 20 2.43 2.98 49.42
CA VAL A 20 1.17 3.62 49.02
C VAL A 20 1.38 5.11 49.22
N SER A 21 0.99 5.93 48.25
CA SER A 21 0.64 7.33 48.51
C SER A 21 -0.57 7.71 47.68
N ALA A 22 -1.68 7.90 48.39
CA ALA A 22 -2.93 8.44 47.90
C ALA A 22 -3.05 9.94 48.28
N PHE A 23 -4.16 10.56 47.85
CA PHE A 23 -4.72 11.87 48.25
C PHE A 23 -4.17 13.13 47.56
N ILE A 24 -4.96 14.12 47.10
CA ILE A 24 -6.42 14.34 46.90
C ILE A 24 -6.59 15.66 46.08
N PRO A 25 -7.79 16.07 45.61
CA PRO A 25 -8.01 16.87 44.40
C PRO A 25 -8.34 18.34 44.66
N ALA A 26 -8.44 19.14 43.60
CA ALA A 26 -9.08 20.45 43.62
C ALA A 26 -9.84 20.74 42.30
N THR A 27 -11.17 20.63 42.40
CA THR A 27 -12.21 21.60 42.00
C THR A 27 -12.13 22.39 40.68
N ALA A 28 -13.25 22.29 39.94
CA ALA A 28 -13.73 22.99 38.74
C ALA A 28 -13.85 24.55 38.91
N PRO A 29 -14.21 25.37 37.89
CA PRO A 29 -15.49 25.26 37.15
C PRO A 29 -15.50 25.56 35.63
N CYS A 30 -16.59 25.06 35.05
CA CYS A 30 -17.30 25.35 33.82
C CYS A 30 -17.13 26.74 33.19
N ILE A 31 -16.95 26.78 31.86
CA ILE A 31 -17.55 27.81 31.00
C ILE A 31 -18.25 27.09 29.83
N ASN A 32 -19.57 27.07 29.89
CA ASN A 32 -20.46 26.92 28.75
C ASN A 32 -20.50 28.27 28.03
N GLU A 33 -20.26 28.31 26.72
CA GLU A 33 -21.16 29.06 25.83
C GLU A 33 -21.11 28.47 24.41
N PRO A 34 -22.27 28.13 23.83
CA PRO A 34 -22.38 27.71 22.44
C PRO A 34 -22.53 28.94 21.54
N ARG A 35 -21.73 29.02 20.47
CA ARG A 35 -22.08 29.91 19.34
C ARG A 35 -22.31 29.11 18.07
N SER A 36 -23.56 29.25 17.65
CA SER A 36 -24.22 28.81 16.45
C SER A 36 -23.54 29.29 15.16
N SER A 37 -23.64 28.44 14.14
CA SER A 37 -23.77 28.70 12.69
C SER A 37 -22.69 29.58 12.03
N THR A 38 -22.03 29.09 10.98
CA THR A 38 -22.66 29.03 9.66
C THR A 38 -21.99 27.97 8.78
N ALA A 39 -22.77 26.98 8.37
CA ALA A 39 -22.43 26.10 7.27
C ALA A 39 -22.49 26.90 5.96
N LEU A 40 -21.40 26.91 5.21
CA LEU A 40 -21.37 27.34 3.82
C LEU A 40 -21.89 26.18 2.95
N GLU A 41 -23.21 26.08 2.82
CA GLU A 41 -23.82 25.30 1.74
C GLU A 41 -23.70 26.09 0.43
N VAL A 42 -22.69 25.74 -0.36
CA VAL A 42 -22.60 26.17 -1.76
C VAL A 42 -23.56 25.30 -2.58
N SER A 43 -24.79 25.79 -2.72
CA SER A 43 -25.81 25.17 -3.57
C SER A 43 -25.47 25.36 -5.06
N ARG A 44 -25.05 24.27 -5.70
CA ARG A 44 -24.77 24.17 -7.15
C ARG A 44 -26.07 24.08 -7.98
N ARG A 45 -26.97 25.05 -7.86
CA ARG A 45 -28.27 25.02 -8.56
C ARG A 45 -28.83 26.39 -8.96
N SER A 46 -27.97 27.32 -9.39
CA SER A 46 -28.41 28.66 -9.86
C SER A 46 -27.75 29.14 -11.16
N ILE A 47 -27.18 28.24 -11.97
CA ILE A 47 -26.67 28.60 -13.30
C ILE A 47 -27.24 27.61 -14.30
N LEU A 48 -28.38 27.94 -14.90
CA LEU A 48 -28.91 27.48 -16.21
C LEU A 48 -30.37 27.92 -16.39
N LEU A 49 -30.66 29.19 -16.13
CA LEU A 49 -31.92 29.84 -16.50
C LEU A 49 -31.57 31.25 -16.94
N ASP A 50 -31.23 31.42 -18.21
CA ASP A 50 -31.44 32.64 -19.00
C ASP A 50 -30.76 32.51 -20.36
N THR A 51 -31.51 32.12 -21.38
CA THR A 51 -31.48 32.72 -22.74
C THR A 51 -32.53 32.03 -23.61
N ALA A 52 -33.78 32.48 -23.46
CA ALA A 52 -34.84 32.25 -24.43
C ALA A 52 -35.43 33.62 -24.79
N ALA A 53 -35.21 34.05 -26.05
CA ALA A 53 -36.07 34.89 -26.88
C ALA A 53 -35.23 35.72 -27.88
N GLY A 54 -35.54 35.58 -29.17
CA GLY A 54 -34.94 36.40 -30.23
C GLY A 54 -35.38 35.91 -31.60
N ALA A 55 -36.42 36.52 -32.15
CA ALA A 55 -37.28 36.01 -33.21
C ALA A 55 -36.74 36.16 -34.66
N ALA A 56 -37.27 35.27 -35.50
CA ALA A 56 -37.84 35.49 -36.83
C ALA A 56 -36.98 35.68 -38.11
N ALA A 57 -37.48 34.97 -39.14
CA ALA A 57 -37.46 35.22 -40.57
C ALA A 57 -36.27 34.72 -41.42
N ALA A 58 -36.48 33.58 -42.12
CA ALA A 58 -36.14 33.43 -43.54
C ALA A 58 -36.73 32.14 -44.13
N SER A 59 -37.67 32.33 -45.07
CA SER A 59 -37.73 31.70 -46.39
C SER A 59 -37.70 30.17 -46.54
N LEU A 60 -38.81 29.66 -47.07
CA LEU A 60 -38.95 28.36 -47.73
C LEU A 60 -37.91 28.14 -48.85
N SER A 61 -37.29 26.96 -48.86
CA SER A 61 -36.89 26.28 -50.09
C SER A 61 -36.77 24.79 -49.84
N LEU A 62 -37.78 24.05 -50.33
CA LEU A 62 -37.74 22.60 -50.50
C LEU A 62 -36.64 22.25 -51.51
N THR A 63 -35.62 21.51 -51.08
CA THR A 63 -34.80 20.68 -51.98
C THR A 63 -34.52 19.34 -51.32
N ALA A 64 -34.44 18.33 -52.19
CA ALA A 64 -34.70 16.93 -51.92
C ALA A 64 -33.70 16.25 -50.97
N ALA A 65 -34.25 15.29 -50.23
CA ALA A 65 -33.52 14.32 -49.45
C ALA A 65 -32.59 13.45 -50.30
N VAL A 66 -31.32 13.39 -49.91
CA VAL A 66 -30.46 12.21 -50.13
C VAL A 66 -29.80 11.91 -48.79
N PRO A 67 -30.14 10.80 -48.10
CA PRO A 67 -29.40 10.39 -46.92
C PRO A 67 -28.04 9.89 -47.38
N SER A 68 -27.01 10.73 -47.23
CA SER A 68 -25.64 10.26 -47.19
C SER A 68 -25.55 9.29 -46.03
N ARG A 69 -25.48 7.99 -46.34
CA ARG A 69 -25.09 6.94 -45.40
C ARG A 69 -23.69 7.29 -44.90
N ALA A 70 -23.63 8.02 -43.79
CA ALA A 70 -22.49 7.91 -42.91
C ALA A 70 -22.42 6.44 -42.54
N ASN A 71 -21.41 5.74 -43.05
CA ASN A 71 -20.91 4.53 -42.42
C ASN A 71 -20.44 4.97 -41.04
N ALA A 72 -21.38 5.05 -40.09
CA ALA A 72 -21.11 4.82 -38.70
C ALA A 72 -20.61 3.38 -38.65
N ALA A 73 -19.31 3.20 -38.88
CA ALA A 73 -18.60 2.11 -38.27
C ALA A 73 -19.07 2.14 -36.82
N ALA A 74 -19.77 1.08 -36.41
CA ALA A 74 -20.04 0.87 -35.00
C ALA A 74 -18.71 1.13 -34.31
N ALA A 75 -18.65 2.19 -33.51
CA ALA A 75 -17.62 2.29 -32.50
C ALA A 75 -17.88 1.04 -31.66
N VAL A 76 -17.17 -0.03 -32.00
CA VAL A 76 -16.91 -1.14 -31.13
C VAL A 76 -16.29 -0.44 -29.94
N GLN A 77 -17.12 -0.15 -28.93
CA GLN A 77 -16.64 0.16 -27.61
C GLN A 77 -15.84 -1.07 -27.26
N ASP A 78 -14.54 -0.93 -27.49
CA ASP A 78 -13.53 -1.91 -27.17
C ASP A 78 -13.82 -2.31 -25.73
N SER A 79 -14.23 -3.56 -25.60
CA SER A 79 -14.77 -4.10 -24.37
C SER A 79 -13.71 -3.89 -23.30
N LEU A 80 -13.94 -2.90 -22.41
CA LEU A 80 -13.15 -2.73 -21.21
C LEU A 80 -13.14 -4.09 -20.54
N GLN A 81 -11.97 -4.74 -20.48
CA GLN A 81 -11.83 -6.04 -19.84
C GLN A 81 -11.84 -5.80 -18.33
N ILE A 82 -13.03 -5.48 -17.81
CA ILE A 82 -13.29 -5.19 -16.40
C ILE A 82 -12.79 -6.36 -15.55
N ASP A 83 -13.03 -7.59 -16.02
CA ASP A 83 -12.56 -8.79 -15.36
C ASP A 83 -11.04 -8.89 -15.35
N ASP A 84 -10.34 -8.62 -16.46
CA ASP A 84 -8.87 -8.65 -16.48
C ASP A 84 -8.21 -7.50 -15.71
N PHE A 85 -8.90 -6.38 -15.49
CA PHE A 85 -8.40 -5.33 -14.59
C PHE A 85 -8.69 -5.63 -13.11
N LEU A 86 -9.91 -6.05 -12.76
CA LEU A 86 -10.23 -6.53 -11.40
C LEU A 86 -9.25 -7.62 -10.99
N ARG A 87 -8.81 -8.36 -12.01
CA ARG A 87 -7.78 -9.38 -11.94
C ARG A 87 -6.36 -8.78 -11.75
N THR A 88 -5.84 -8.13 -12.76
CA THR A 88 -4.42 -7.76 -12.84
C THR A 88 -4.09 -6.37 -12.29
N GLY A 89 -5.08 -5.57 -11.92
CA GLY A 89 -4.94 -4.15 -11.57
C GLY A 89 -4.32 -3.27 -12.67
N ILE A 90 -4.24 -3.81 -13.89
CA ILE A 90 -3.70 -3.16 -15.09
C ILE A 90 -4.73 -3.31 -16.20
N ASP A 91 -4.99 -2.22 -16.91
CA ASP A 91 -5.81 -2.28 -18.10
C ASP A 91 -4.92 -2.72 -19.27
N SER A 92 -5.26 -3.84 -19.88
CA SER A 92 -4.55 -4.42 -21.04
C SER A 92 -5.19 -4.00 -22.37
N GLY A 93 -6.35 -3.31 -22.31
CA GLY A 93 -7.11 -2.85 -23.47
C GLY A 93 -6.44 -1.64 -24.13
N GLY A 94 -5.93 -1.84 -25.34
CA GLY A 94 -5.18 -0.83 -26.07
C GLY A 94 -6.02 0.32 -26.64
N THR A 95 -5.29 1.40 -26.92
CA THR A 95 -5.61 2.54 -27.81
C THR A 95 -6.55 3.67 -27.34
N MET A 96 -5.92 4.66 -26.70
CA MET A 96 -6.00 6.11 -26.98
C MET A 96 -7.27 6.88 -26.57
N GLY A 97 -7.34 7.21 -25.28
CA GLY A 97 -7.79 8.54 -24.83
C GLY A 97 -6.60 9.27 -24.20
N VAL A 98 -6.47 10.59 -24.34
CA VAL A 98 -5.32 11.43 -23.93
C VAL A 98 -4.99 11.44 -22.41
N SER A 99 -5.59 10.54 -21.63
CA SER A 99 -5.31 10.22 -20.22
C SER A 99 -4.82 8.78 -19.99
N SER A 100 -4.70 7.99 -21.06
CA SER A 100 -4.16 6.63 -21.05
C SER A 100 -2.64 6.66 -20.89
N GLN A 101 -2.20 6.48 -19.64
CA GLN A 101 -1.04 5.65 -19.29
C GLN A 101 0.36 6.01 -19.80
N ALA A 102 0.56 7.05 -20.61
CA ALA A 102 1.87 7.36 -21.21
C ALA A 102 2.78 8.24 -20.31
N GLY A 103 2.31 8.66 -19.14
CA GLY A 103 3.08 9.55 -18.25
C GLY A 103 2.97 9.27 -16.75
N LYS A 104 2.20 8.26 -16.33
CA LYS A 104 2.12 7.92 -14.90
C LYS A 104 3.37 7.14 -14.50
N SER A 105 4.28 7.83 -13.84
CA SER A 105 5.50 7.29 -13.26
C SER A 105 5.18 6.06 -12.42
N ARG A 106 5.86 4.93 -12.69
CA ARG A 106 5.74 3.66 -11.96
C ARG A 106 5.67 3.90 -10.44
N PRO A 107 4.86 3.13 -9.68
CA PRO A 107 4.77 3.30 -8.24
C PRO A 107 6.14 3.23 -7.57
N GLN A 108 6.40 4.12 -6.63
CA GLN A 108 7.64 4.17 -5.88
C GLN A 108 7.49 3.41 -4.56
N THR A 109 8.01 2.18 -4.53
CA THR A 109 8.04 1.36 -3.31
C THR A 109 9.26 1.64 -2.43
N GLY A 110 10.29 2.30 -2.97
CA GLY A 110 11.57 2.50 -2.30
C GLY A 110 12.55 1.33 -2.42
N VAL A 111 12.12 0.19 -2.98
CA VAL A 111 13.00 -0.96 -3.18
C VAL A 111 14.07 -0.60 -4.19
N VAL A 112 15.36 -0.80 -3.93
CA VAL A 112 16.41 -0.61 -4.93
C VAL A 112 17.13 -1.92 -5.12
N PHE A 113 17.34 -2.35 -6.36
CA PHE A 113 18.08 -3.57 -6.64
C PHE A 113 19.59 -3.30 -6.75
N ARG A 114 20.38 -4.33 -6.49
CA ARG A 114 21.79 -4.35 -6.83
C ARG A 114 21.98 -4.79 -8.30
N ASP A 115 23.11 -4.45 -8.92
CA ASP A 115 23.37 -4.89 -10.30
C ASP A 115 23.54 -6.40 -10.36
N GLY A 116 22.88 -7.02 -11.34
CA GLY A 116 22.86 -8.48 -11.51
C GLY A 116 21.97 -9.24 -10.54
N THR A 117 21.24 -8.56 -9.63
CA THR A 117 20.25 -9.21 -8.77
C THR A 117 18.88 -9.22 -9.45
N ASP A 118 18.30 -10.41 -9.56
CA ASP A 118 16.91 -10.61 -9.94
C ASP A 118 16.06 -11.06 -8.74
N VAL A 119 14.76 -10.82 -8.83
CA VAL A 119 13.77 -11.38 -7.91
C VAL A 119 13.51 -12.83 -8.32
N LEU A 120 13.77 -13.75 -7.40
CA LEU A 120 13.57 -15.18 -7.61
C LEU A 120 12.30 -15.64 -6.89
N GLN A 121 11.55 -16.53 -7.53
CA GLN A 121 10.44 -17.25 -6.91
C GLN A 121 10.66 -18.75 -7.08
N GLY A 122 10.74 -19.47 -5.98
CA GLY A 122 10.81 -20.92 -5.93
C GLY A 122 9.47 -21.57 -6.30
N ARG A 123 9.49 -22.88 -6.56
CA ARG A 123 8.28 -23.64 -6.95
C ARG A 123 7.19 -23.62 -5.86
N ASN A 124 7.59 -23.47 -4.60
CA ASN A 124 6.69 -23.46 -3.45
C ASN A 124 6.10 -22.06 -3.17
N GLY A 125 6.42 -21.05 -3.98
CA GLY A 125 5.98 -19.67 -3.74
C GLY A 125 6.95 -18.84 -2.89
N ASP A 126 8.10 -19.39 -2.52
CA ASP A 126 9.14 -18.68 -1.77
C ASP A 126 9.82 -17.64 -2.66
N VAL A 127 9.72 -16.38 -2.27
CA VAL A 127 10.28 -15.22 -2.97
C VAL A 127 11.54 -14.78 -2.23
N SER A 128 12.61 -14.52 -2.97
CA SER A 128 13.83 -13.93 -2.44
C SER A 128 14.38 -12.86 -3.37
N ALA A 129 14.91 -11.80 -2.76
CA ALA A 129 15.55 -10.70 -3.47
C ALA A 129 16.58 -10.01 -2.59
N GLU A 130 17.71 -9.58 -3.17
CA GLU A 130 18.64 -8.66 -2.53
C GLU A 130 18.28 -7.23 -2.92
N ILE A 131 18.07 -6.38 -1.90
CA ILE A 131 17.76 -4.96 -2.06
C ILE A 131 18.85 -4.12 -1.42
N LEU A 132 18.92 -2.86 -1.80
CA LEU A 132 19.77 -1.85 -1.21
C LEU A 132 18.90 -0.88 -0.41
N VAL A 133 19.36 -0.59 0.80
CA VAL A 133 18.78 0.42 1.71
C VAL A 133 19.88 1.37 2.18
N GLY A 134 19.52 2.43 2.89
CA GLY A 134 20.44 3.50 3.25
C GLY A 134 20.63 4.50 2.12
N THR A 135 21.70 5.28 2.18
CA THR A 135 21.94 6.38 1.22
C THR A 135 22.68 5.89 -0.02
N LYS A 136 22.62 6.66 -1.12
CA LYS A 136 23.42 6.38 -2.33
C LYS A 136 24.94 6.37 -2.04
N ALA A 137 25.40 7.15 -1.06
CA ALA A 137 26.79 7.18 -0.66
C ALA A 137 27.22 5.92 0.13
N ASN A 138 26.33 5.41 0.99
CA ASN A 138 26.58 4.26 1.84
C ASN A 138 25.39 3.26 1.75
N PRO A 139 25.26 2.53 0.63
CA PRO A 139 24.20 1.55 0.48
C PRO A 139 24.51 0.29 1.28
N THR A 140 23.54 -0.19 2.03
CA THR A 140 23.58 -1.46 2.75
C THR A 140 22.70 -2.47 2.04
N SER A 141 23.25 -3.65 1.75
CA SER A 141 22.52 -4.74 1.13
C SER A 141 21.68 -5.50 2.16
N VAL A 142 20.42 -5.77 1.82
CA VAL A 142 19.46 -6.52 2.65
C VAL A 142 18.85 -7.63 1.81
N LEU A 143 18.87 -8.86 2.32
CA LEU A 143 18.17 -9.99 1.73
C LEU A 143 16.75 -10.03 2.28
N VAL A 144 15.78 -9.91 1.39
CA VAL A 144 14.35 -10.03 1.70
C VAL A 144 13.85 -11.39 1.23
N SER A 145 13.07 -12.06 2.08
CA SER A 145 12.40 -13.30 1.73
C SER A 145 11.02 -13.41 2.37
N PHE A 146 10.08 -14.03 1.67
CA PHE A 146 8.75 -14.38 2.16
C PHE A 146 8.15 -15.47 1.26
N SER A 147 7.15 -16.20 1.75
CA SER A 147 6.41 -17.19 0.97
C SER A 147 5.05 -16.63 0.60
N ALA A 148 4.70 -16.65 -0.68
CA ALA A 148 3.39 -16.23 -1.16
C ALA A 148 2.84 -17.23 -2.19
N PRO A 149 1.54 -17.59 -2.09
CA PRO A 149 0.89 -18.51 -3.04
C PRO A 149 0.59 -17.85 -4.40
N TYR A 150 0.96 -16.57 -4.54
CA TYR A 150 0.67 -15.73 -5.69
C TYR A 150 1.81 -15.78 -6.70
N LYS A 151 1.52 -15.52 -7.97
CA LYS A 151 2.55 -15.46 -9.01
C LYS A 151 3.38 -14.20 -8.83
N LEU A 152 4.70 -14.31 -8.91
CA LEU A 152 5.60 -13.16 -9.00
C LEU A 152 5.32 -12.37 -10.29
N GLU A 153 4.95 -11.10 -10.14
CA GLU A 153 4.75 -10.19 -11.24
C GLU A 153 6.09 -9.63 -11.73
N LYS A 154 6.25 -9.55 -13.04
CA LYS A 154 7.46 -9.06 -13.69
C LYS A 154 7.09 -7.91 -14.61
N GLY A 155 8.00 -6.96 -14.76
CA GLY A 155 7.85 -5.89 -15.74
C GLY A 155 8.52 -4.60 -15.31
N GLY A 156 8.22 -3.53 -16.04
CA GLY A 156 8.54 -2.18 -15.60
C GLY A 156 7.87 -1.92 -14.26
N VAL A 157 6.56 -1.83 -14.19
CA VAL A 157 5.81 -1.28 -13.05
C VAL A 157 6.02 -2.00 -11.70
N PHE A 158 6.49 -3.24 -11.71
CA PHE A 158 6.68 -4.06 -10.51
C PHE A 158 8.14 -4.07 -10.03
N ASP A 159 8.33 -3.98 -8.71
CA ASP A 159 9.59 -4.25 -8.04
C ASP A 159 9.58 -5.69 -7.50
N ILE A 160 9.33 -5.89 -6.20
CA ILE A 160 9.10 -7.21 -5.58
C ILE A 160 7.61 -7.30 -5.25
N GLU A 161 6.82 -7.87 -6.16
CA GLU A 161 5.38 -7.97 -6.01
C GLU A 161 4.85 -9.30 -6.54
N CYS A 162 4.09 -10.02 -5.72
CA CYS A 162 3.35 -11.21 -6.13
C CYS A 162 1.86 -10.91 -6.12
N ARG A 163 1.15 -11.33 -7.17
CA ARG A 163 -0.29 -11.11 -7.27
C ARG A 163 -1.01 -12.35 -7.73
N ASP A 164 -2.19 -12.54 -7.18
CA ASP A 164 -3.17 -13.37 -7.86
C ASP A 164 -3.87 -12.47 -8.85
N GLY A 165 -3.58 -12.74 -10.12
CA GLY A 165 -4.39 -12.24 -11.21
C GLY A 165 -5.86 -12.40 -10.82
N LYS A 166 -6.43 -13.61 -10.70
CA LYS A 166 -7.90 -13.81 -10.67
C LYS A 166 -8.68 -12.96 -9.68
N THR A 167 -8.08 -12.57 -8.57
CA THR A 167 -8.79 -12.00 -7.43
C THR A 167 -8.29 -10.63 -7.00
N GLY A 168 -7.18 -10.17 -7.57
CA GLY A 168 -6.53 -8.91 -7.21
C GLY A 168 -5.79 -8.94 -5.86
N ASP A 169 -5.71 -10.09 -5.18
CA ASP A 169 -4.88 -10.25 -3.99
C ASP A 169 -3.40 -10.07 -4.36
N GLY A 170 -2.61 -9.58 -3.42
CA GLY A 170 -1.17 -9.53 -3.65
C GLY A 170 -0.36 -9.09 -2.44
N SER A 171 0.93 -9.36 -2.54
CA SER A 171 1.95 -9.03 -1.56
C SER A 171 3.10 -8.31 -2.25
N PHE A 172 3.55 -7.18 -1.71
CA PHE A 172 4.69 -6.45 -2.24
C PHE A 172 5.59 -5.93 -1.12
N VAL A 173 6.86 -5.72 -1.46
CA VAL A 173 7.86 -5.14 -0.56
C VAL A 173 7.93 -3.64 -0.80
N ALA A 174 8.04 -2.88 0.29
CA ALA A 174 8.34 -1.47 0.28
C ALA A 174 9.41 -1.13 1.33
N VAL A 175 10.10 -0.01 1.13
CA VAL A 175 11.17 0.48 2.00
C VAL A 175 10.80 1.90 2.42
N THR A 176 10.84 2.21 3.71
CA THR A 176 10.55 3.56 4.22
C THR A 176 11.71 4.51 3.98
N GLN A 177 11.49 5.79 4.26
CA GLN A 177 12.60 6.73 4.50
C GLN A 177 13.40 6.33 5.75
N SER A 178 14.46 7.08 6.04
CA SER A 178 15.26 6.90 7.26
C SER A 178 14.40 6.97 8.52
N THR A 179 14.61 6.03 9.43
CA THR A 179 14.01 5.95 10.77
C THR A 179 14.66 6.94 11.74
N ASN A 180 15.74 7.61 11.33
CA ASN A 180 16.53 8.52 12.15
C ASN A 180 17.00 7.86 13.47
N GLY A 181 17.38 6.58 13.41
CA GLY A 181 17.88 5.82 14.55
C GLY A 181 16.81 5.38 15.57
N LYS A 182 15.52 5.60 15.29
CA LYS A 182 14.43 5.17 16.17
C LYS A 182 14.19 3.66 16.06
N SER A 183 13.80 3.05 17.18
CA SER A 183 13.40 1.64 17.19
C SER A 183 12.05 1.44 16.49
N ILE A 184 11.77 0.21 16.04
CA ILE A 184 10.51 -0.14 15.35
C ILE A 184 9.26 0.15 16.21
N GLY A 185 9.39 0.07 17.54
CA GLY A 185 8.33 0.35 18.49
C GLY A 185 8.02 1.83 18.66
N ASP A 186 9.06 2.68 18.59
CA ASP A 186 8.95 4.13 18.80
C ASP A 186 8.41 4.89 17.59
N LEU A 187 8.46 4.27 16.40
CA LEU A 187 7.95 4.87 15.17
C LEU A 187 6.41 4.95 15.21
N PRO A 188 5.78 6.07 14.81
CA PRO A 188 4.32 6.13 14.73
C PRO A 188 3.82 5.27 13.56
N SER A 189 2.60 4.72 13.67
CA SER A 189 2.02 3.93 12.55
C SER A 189 1.97 4.73 11.24
N ALA A 190 1.76 6.05 11.33
CA ALA A 190 1.75 6.97 10.19
C ALA A 190 3.05 6.95 9.38
N PHE A 191 4.21 6.77 10.03
CA PHE A 191 5.51 6.69 9.36
C PHE A 191 5.56 5.54 8.33
N PHE A 192 4.99 4.38 8.68
CA PHE A 192 4.94 3.23 7.77
C PHE A 192 3.94 3.44 6.63
N LEU A 193 2.84 4.15 6.91
CA LEU A 193 1.78 4.40 5.93
C LEU A 193 2.16 5.47 4.91
N GLU A 194 3.03 6.41 5.28
CA GLU A 194 3.48 7.49 4.40
C GLU A 194 4.00 6.96 3.07
N ARG A 195 4.87 5.94 3.09
CA ARG A 195 5.40 5.33 1.87
C ARG A 195 4.34 4.61 1.02
N LEU A 196 3.29 4.06 1.64
CA LEU A 196 2.25 3.33 0.93
C LEU A 196 1.26 4.26 0.24
N PHE A 197 0.98 5.39 0.88
CA PHE A 197 -0.06 6.34 0.51
C PHE A 197 0.47 7.68 -0.02
N ASP A 198 1.78 7.85 -0.09
CA ASP A 198 2.43 8.91 -0.85
C ASP A 198 1.81 9.02 -2.25
N PRO A 199 1.68 10.21 -2.86
CA PRO A 199 1.13 10.35 -4.21
C PRO A 199 1.77 9.44 -5.27
N THR A 200 3.03 9.04 -5.07
CA THR A 200 3.76 8.10 -5.93
C THR A 200 3.71 6.66 -5.43
N GLY A 201 3.13 6.40 -4.25
CA GLY A 201 3.03 5.10 -3.61
C GLY A 201 2.11 4.12 -4.33
N ARG A 202 2.23 2.83 -3.96
CA ARG A 202 1.54 1.72 -4.66
C ARG A 202 0.02 1.84 -4.64
N PHE A 203 -0.56 2.27 -3.51
CA PHE A 203 -2.01 2.39 -3.38
C PHE A 203 -2.56 3.75 -3.85
N SER A 204 -1.71 4.75 -4.00
CA SER A 204 -2.10 6.09 -4.46
C SER A 204 -1.90 6.33 -5.95
N PHE A 205 -1.39 5.33 -6.68
CA PHE A 205 -1.02 5.45 -8.09
C PHE A 205 -2.14 5.99 -9.01
N TYR A 206 -3.40 5.71 -8.67
CA TYR A 206 -4.57 6.21 -9.40
C TYR A 206 -5.27 7.41 -8.72
N GLY A 207 -4.88 7.75 -7.50
CA GLY A 207 -5.49 8.77 -6.65
C GLY A 207 -5.26 8.42 -5.19
N PRO A 208 -5.22 9.40 -4.28
CA PRO A 208 -4.99 9.14 -2.86
C PRO A 208 -6.09 8.23 -2.30
N PRO A 209 -5.75 7.24 -1.47
CA PRO A 209 -6.75 6.37 -0.86
C PRO A 209 -7.58 7.12 0.17
N THR A 210 -8.84 6.73 0.26
CA THR A 210 -9.83 7.26 1.21
C THR A 210 -10.04 6.28 2.36
N ASP A 211 -10.72 6.72 3.42
CA ASP A 211 -11.12 5.89 4.56
C ASP A 211 -9.98 5.10 5.23
N VAL A 212 -8.76 5.64 5.20
CA VAL A 212 -7.58 5.01 5.82
C VAL A 212 -7.75 4.92 7.32
N LYS A 213 -7.80 3.68 7.84
CA LYS A 213 -7.93 3.39 9.27
C LYS A 213 -7.00 2.26 9.66
N VAL A 214 -6.22 2.48 10.72
CA VAL A 214 -5.44 1.44 11.38
C VAL A 214 -6.35 0.68 12.32
N LYS A 215 -6.54 -0.62 12.07
CA LYS A 215 -7.37 -1.50 12.91
C LYS A 215 -6.60 -2.05 14.10
N LYS A 216 -5.36 -2.48 13.85
CA LYS A 216 -4.51 -3.11 14.85
C LYS A 216 -3.06 -2.76 14.57
N SER A 217 -2.30 -2.53 15.63
CA SER A 217 -0.84 -2.40 15.59
C SER A 217 -0.29 -3.22 16.75
N SER A 218 0.60 -4.16 16.46
CA SER A 218 1.25 -5.00 17.47
C SER A 218 2.71 -5.21 17.11
N ILE A 219 3.55 -5.31 18.13
CA ILE A 219 4.96 -5.69 17.99
C ILE A 219 5.04 -7.20 18.27
N SER A 220 5.90 -7.92 17.57
CA SER A 220 6.18 -9.33 17.88
C SER A 220 6.84 -9.47 19.25
N ASP A 221 6.76 -10.67 19.81
CA ASP A 221 7.36 -10.99 21.11
C ASP A 221 8.88 -10.81 21.14
N ASP A 222 9.53 -10.92 19.97
CA ASP A 222 10.96 -10.67 19.76
C ASP A 222 11.32 -9.16 19.75
N GLY A 223 10.33 -8.26 19.63
CA GLY A 223 10.55 -6.81 19.52
C GLY A 223 11.11 -6.34 18.18
N GLU A 224 11.37 -7.24 17.22
CA GLU A 224 12.09 -6.94 15.97
C GLU A 224 11.15 -6.64 14.80
N ARG A 225 9.89 -7.06 14.90
CA ARG A 225 8.88 -6.88 13.85
C ARG A 225 7.65 -6.17 14.38
N ARG A 226 7.05 -5.37 13.50
CA ARG A 226 5.78 -4.71 13.77
C ARG A 226 4.75 -5.08 12.74
N PHE A 227 3.60 -5.50 13.21
CA PHE A 227 2.43 -5.85 12.43
C PHE A 227 1.40 -4.72 12.50
N ILE A 228 0.93 -4.26 11.36
CA ILE A 228 -0.11 -3.23 11.27
C ILE A 228 -1.20 -3.74 10.33
N GLU A 229 -2.40 -3.92 10.87
CA GLU A 229 -3.60 -4.19 10.08
C GLU A 229 -4.30 -2.87 9.76
N LEU A 230 -4.56 -2.63 8.48
CA LEU A 230 -5.20 -1.41 8.00
C LEU A 230 -6.37 -1.73 7.06
N THR A 231 -7.27 -0.76 6.96
CA THR A 231 -8.38 -0.74 6.02
C THR A 231 -8.39 0.61 5.33
N PHE A 232 -8.69 0.63 4.05
CA PHE A 232 -8.69 1.82 3.21
C PHE A 232 -9.47 1.53 1.94
N SER A 233 -9.78 2.56 1.16
CA SER A 233 -10.38 2.41 -0.16
C SER A 233 -9.45 3.04 -1.20
N ASN A 234 -9.15 2.31 -2.28
CA ASN A 234 -8.29 2.82 -3.36
C ASN A 234 -9.09 3.04 -4.64
N LEU A 235 -8.75 4.09 -5.40
CA LEU A 235 -9.41 4.35 -6.67
C LEU A 235 -8.98 3.33 -7.73
N SER A 236 -9.97 2.72 -8.38
CA SER A 236 -9.79 1.82 -9.51
C SER A 236 -9.96 2.58 -10.82
N GLN A 237 -8.99 2.48 -11.73
CA GLN A 237 -9.07 3.13 -13.04
C GLN A 237 -10.19 2.53 -13.92
N SER A 238 -10.35 1.21 -13.94
CA SER A 238 -11.29 0.57 -14.88
C SER A 238 -12.76 0.78 -14.50
N THR A 239 -13.04 0.76 -13.20
CA THR A 239 -14.41 0.90 -12.69
C THR A 239 -14.73 2.34 -12.30
N ASN A 240 -13.72 3.21 -12.25
CA ASN A 240 -13.82 4.59 -11.78
C ASN A 240 -14.52 4.70 -10.41
N ALA A 241 -14.30 3.68 -9.56
CA ALA A 241 -14.93 3.51 -8.27
C ALA A 241 -13.90 3.21 -7.20
N GLU A 242 -14.21 3.60 -5.97
CA GLU A 242 -13.41 3.28 -4.79
C GLU A 242 -13.62 1.81 -4.39
N ILE A 243 -12.53 1.05 -4.33
CA ILE A 243 -12.56 -0.36 -3.94
C ILE A 243 -12.07 -0.48 -2.49
N PRO A 244 -12.91 -0.96 -1.55
CA PRO A 244 -12.50 -1.15 -0.17
C PRO A 244 -11.53 -2.33 -0.07
N ARG A 245 -10.41 -2.08 0.61
CA ARG A 245 -9.30 -3.00 0.82
C ARG A 245 -8.92 -3.12 2.29
N ASN A 246 -8.37 -4.29 2.59
CA ASN A 246 -7.70 -4.57 3.83
C ASN A 246 -6.27 -5.00 3.53
N ALA A 247 -5.34 -4.57 4.37
CA ALA A 247 -3.95 -4.98 4.26
C ALA A 247 -3.37 -5.28 5.64
N LEU A 248 -2.44 -6.24 5.65
CA LEU A 248 -1.54 -6.52 6.75
C LEU A 248 -0.13 -6.14 6.29
N LEU A 249 0.46 -5.21 7.03
CA LEU A 249 1.85 -4.80 6.90
C LEU A 249 2.66 -5.49 8.00
N VAL A 250 3.81 -6.01 7.63
CA VAL A 250 4.88 -6.40 8.58
C VAL A 250 6.13 -5.60 8.24
N ALA A 251 6.69 -4.90 9.22
CA ALA A 251 7.89 -4.10 9.08
C ALA A 251 8.98 -4.58 10.03
N THR A 252 10.23 -4.47 9.60
CA THR A 252 11.43 -4.70 10.41
C THR A 252 12.51 -3.71 10.02
N ILE A 253 13.45 -3.44 10.91
CA ILE A 253 14.64 -2.63 10.64
C ILE A 253 15.83 -3.60 10.67
N PRO A 254 16.36 -4.02 9.51
CA PRO A 254 17.53 -4.89 9.48
C PRO A 254 18.72 -4.28 10.23
N ASN A 255 19.49 -5.12 10.92
CA ASN A 255 20.64 -4.68 11.70
C ASN A 255 21.66 -3.90 10.84
N GLY A 256 22.09 -2.74 11.33
CA GLY A 256 23.04 -1.88 10.61
C GLY A 256 22.40 -1.10 9.45
N THR A 257 21.08 -0.92 9.46
CA THR A 257 20.35 -0.08 8.51
C THR A 257 19.49 0.93 9.25
N ASP A 258 19.22 2.06 8.59
CA ASP A 258 18.35 3.11 9.11
C ASP A 258 17.00 3.14 8.38
N ASN A 259 16.64 2.14 7.59
CA ASN A 259 15.36 2.11 6.86
C ASN A 259 14.54 0.91 7.33
N ALA A 260 13.23 1.10 7.50
CA ALA A 260 12.34 -0.02 7.72
C ALA A 260 12.00 -0.69 6.37
N VAL A 261 12.20 -2.00 6.31
CA VAL A 261 11.78 -2.82 5.17
C VAL A 261 10.47 -3.50 5.55
N MET A 262 9.46 -3.33 4.71
CA MET A 262 8.11 -3.80 4.98
C MET A 262 7.58 -4.69 3.86
N LEU A 263 6.87 -5.74 4.26
CA LEU A 263 6.03 -6.53 3.38
C LEU A 263 4.57 -6.15 3.61
N VAL A 264 3.86 -5.84 2.54
CA VAL A 264 2.45 -5.46 2.57
C VAL A 264 1.66 -6.50 1.80
N THR A 265 0.76 -7.19 2.49
CA THR A 265 -0.19 -8.11 1.85
C THR A 265 -1.58 -7.51 1.90
N SER A 266 -2.26 -7.45 0.75
CA SER A 266 -3.56 -6.80 0.62
C SER A 266 -4.56 -7.64 -0.16
N SER A 267 -5.83 -7.48 0.18
CA SER A 267 -6.96 -8.10 -0.51
C SER A 267 -8.18 -7.16 -0.45
N ASN A 268 -9.15 -7.41 -1.32
CA ASN A 268 -10.43 -6.70 -1.29
C ASN A 268 -11.19 -7.06 0.00
N SER A 269 -11.90 -6.09 0.60
CA SER A 269 -12.56 -6.29 1.91
C SER A 269 -13.55 -7.45 1.93
N GLY A 270 -14.22 -7.75 0.81
CA GLY A 270 -15.12 -8.89 0.70
C GLY A 270 -14.40 -10.25 0.84
N ARG A 271 -13.16 -10.34 0.34
CA ARG A 271 -12.32 -11.53 0.43
C ARG A 271 -11.56 -11.62 1.75
N TRP A 272 -11.18 -10.49 2.33
CA TRP A 272 -10.59 -10.43 3.67
C TRP A 272 -11.44 -11.19 4.68
N ARG A 273 -12.75 -10.93 4.68
CA ARG A 273 -13.73 -11.61 5.55
C ARG A 273 -13.96 -13.10 5.22
N LYS A 274 -13.50 -13.57 4.05
CA LYS A 274 -13.65 -14.94 3.55
C LYS A 274 -12.34 -15.74 3.66
N GLY A 275 -11.39 -15.32 4.50
CA GLY A 275 -10.16 -16.06 4.80
C GLY A 275 -8.88 -15.53 4.13
N ALA A 276 -8.96 -14.46 3.32
CA ALA A 276 -7.74 -13.82 2.80
C ALA A 276 -6.90 -13.19 3.94
N ASP A 277 -7.52 -12.84 5.07
CA ASP A 277 -6.82 -12.39 6.28
C ASP A 277 -5.86 -13.45 6.83
N THR A 278 -6.27 -14.72 6.81
CA THR A 278 -5.49 -15.86 7.29
C THR A 278 -4.30 -16.10 6.37
N THR A 279 -4.53 -16.03 5.05
CA THR A 279 -3.45 -16.11 4.06
C THR A 279 -2.45 -14.96 4.25
N ALA A 280 -2.94 -13.74 4.46
CA ALA A 280 -2.10 -12.57 4.70
C ALA A 280 -1.23 -12.73 5.97
N LYS A 281 -1.78 -13.29 7.05
CA LYS A 281 -1.04 -13.59 8.28
C LYS A 281 0.09 -14.59 8.03
N VAL A 282 -0.20 -15.71 7.34
CA VAL A 282 0.82 -16.71 6.99
C VAL A 282 1.95 -16.11 6.17
N ILE A 283 1.62 -15.28 5.17
CA ILE A 283 2.62 -14.57 4.35
C ILE A 283 3.46 -13.63 5.23
N ALA A 284 2.81 -12.83 6.07
CA ALA A 284 3.50 -11.89 6.97
C ALA A 284 4.38 -12.59 8.02
N GLU A 285 3.97 -13.76 8.51
CA GLU A 285 4.75 -14.56 9.46
C GLU A 285 6.00 -15.19 8.81
N SER A 286 5.93 -15.52 7.51
CA SER A 286 7.08 -16.04 6.75
C SER A 286 8.13 -14.98 6.40
N TYR A 287 7.78 -13.70 6.50
CA TYR A 287 8.62 -12.59 6.09
C TYR A 287 9.91 -12.47 6.92
N ARG A 288 11.04 -12.34 6.25
CA ARG A 288 12.35 -12.04 6.84
C ARG A 288 13.07 -10.99 6.00
N ALA A 289 13.69 -10.03 6.66
CA ALA A 289 14.65 -9.12 6.04
C ALA A 289 15.93 -9.11 6.89
N LEU A 290 17.04 -9.57 6.31
CA LEU A 290 18.30 -9.75 6.99
C LEU A 290 19.42 -9.00 6.26
N PRO A 291 20.45 -8.50 6.96
CA PRO A 291 21.62 -7.93 6.29
C PRO A 291 22.24 -8.97 5.34
N ALA A 292 22.47 -8.58 4.09
CA ALA A 292 23.09 -9.47 3.12
C ALA A 292 24.63 -9.51 3.34
N PRO A 293 25.30 -10.62 2.98
CA PRO A 293 26.75 -10.68 2.98
C PRO A 293 27.35 -9.55 2.12
N LYS A 294 28.45 -8.95 2.58
CA LYS A 294 29.15 -7.91 1.82
C LYS A 294 29.75 -8.53 0.55
N THR A 295 29.26 -8.14 -0.61
CA THR A 295 29.84 -8.52 -1.91
C THR A 295 30.43 -7.29 -2.62
N SER A 296 31.35 -7.50 -3.57
CA SER A 296 32.01 -6.45 -4.35
C SER A 296 31.34 -6.15 -5.70
N MET A 297 30.09 -6.59 -5.89
CA MET A 297 29.36 -6.38 -7.14
C MET A 297 28.93 -4.91 -7.31
N LYS A 298 28.89 -4.42 -8.55
CA LYS A 298 28.49 -3.04 -8.87
C LYS A 298 27.04 -2.76 -8.45
N LEU A 299 26.76 -1.49 -8.17
CA LEU A 299 25.42 -1.01 -7.84
C LEU A 299 24.71 -0.61 -9.13
N ARG A 300 23.48 -1.06 -9.32
CA ARG A 300 22.61 -0.58 -10.38
C ARG A 300 21.22 -0.36 -9.82
N ALA A 301 20.87 0.90 -9.59
CA ALA A 301 19.46 1.24 -9.51
C ALA A 301 18.83 0.94 -10.87
N LYS A 302 17.69 0.23 -10.89
CA LYS A 302 16.83 0.18 -12.09
C LYS A 302 16.53 1.64 -12.42
N ASP A 303 16.94 2.10 -13.60
CA ASP A 303 16.87 3.52 -13.96
C ASP A 303 15.44 4.05 -13.78
N ARG A 304 15.31 5.13 -13.02
CA ARG A 304 14.06 5.60 -12.39
C ARG A 304 13.83 7.09 -12.54
N SER A 305 14.83 7.84 -12.97
CA SER A 305 14.76 9.30 -13.02
C SER A 305 14.81 9.76 -14.45
N GLY A 306 13.71 10.28 -14.95
CA GLY A 306 13.71 11.33 -15.97
C GLY A 306 14.34 12.64 -15.46
N GLY A 307 15.45 12.58 -14.70
CA GLY A 307 16.21 13.73 -14.22
C GLY A 307 16.05 14.13 -12.73
N THR A 308 15.10 13.58 -11.97
CA THR A 308 14.95 13.91 -10.53
C THR A 308 15.62 12.88 -9.63
N SER A 309 16.62 13.31 -8.87
CA SER A 309 17.37 12.50 -7.90
C SER A 309 16.49 12.09 -6.73
N LEU A 310 16.32 10.79 -6.54
CA LEU A 310 15.84 10.23 -5.28
C LEU A 310 17.04 10.08 -4.33
N ASP A 311 17.04 10.83 -3.24
CA ASP A 311 17.76 10.43 -2.04
C ASP A 311 16.96 9.28 -1.40
N PHE A 312 17.62 8.15 -1.21
CA PHE A 312 17.06 6.95 -0.58
C PHE A 312 16.97 7.11 0.94
#